data_AF-A0A8T5A9B4-F1
#
_entry.id   AF-A0A8T5A9B4-F1
#
_cell.length_a   1.000
_cell.length_b   1.000
_cell.length_c   1.000
_cell.angle_alpha   90.00
_cell.angle_beta   90.00
_cell.angle_gamma   90.00
#
_symmetry.space_group_name_H-M   'P 1'
#
loop_
_entity.id
_entity.type
_entity.pdbx_description
1 polymer ?
#
loop_
_entity_poly.entity_id
_entity_poly.type
_entity_poly.pdbx_seq_one_letter_code
_entity_poly.pdbx_strand_id
1 'polypeptide(L)'
;MPQQPRELVVLLLKGVVFMHTEYKLLEEYLIDKYGFRRIEEKEQIVSEIRQIVPADYKKIVFHEEAKSPVVLEETEEKVSTLKIYEGEYLDARISVYVMGDVVQREDIVTETGGEEQYPVYTAEYQLIKFVSDSGYALQQLIERLTIDLGLNVKSKEWVFHRGLNAN
;
A
#
# COMPACT_ATOMS: atom_id res chain seq x y z
N MET A 1 7.24 31.64 26.46
CA MET A 1 7.79 31.21 25.15
C MET A 1 6.66 31.27 24.14
N PRO A 2 6.80 31.96 22.99
CA PRO A 2 5.75 31.96 21.98
C PRO A 2 5.61 30.53 21.44
N GLN A 3 4.37 30.01 21.39
CA GLN A 3 4.11 28.75 20.71
C GLN A 3 4.45 28.94 19.24
N GLN A 4 5.47 28.23 18.74
CA GLN A 4 5.73 28.19 17.31
C GLN A 4 4.45 27.69 16.61
N PRO A 5 4.01 28.34 15.53
CA PRO A 5 2.86 27.86 14.77
C PRO A 5 3.14 26.42 14.35
N ARG A 6 2.28 25.49 14.77
CA ARG A 6 2.36 24.09 14.34
C ARG A 6 2.03 24.06 12.85
N GLU A 7 3.04 23.82 12.04
CA GLU A 7 2.87 23.55 10.61
C GLU A 7 2.49 22.08 10.47
N LEU A 8 1.32 21.84 9.89
CA LEU A 8 0.85 20.51 9.58
C LEU A 8 1.20 20.22 8.12
N VAL A 9 1.99 19.19 7.91
CA VAL A 9 2.46 18.74 6.61
C VAL A 9 1.60 17.56 6.16
N VAL A 10 1.09 17.65 4.94
CA VAL A 10 0.30 16.60 4.31
C VAL A 10 1.02 16.15 3.05
N LEU A 11 1.13 14.83 2.89
CA LEU A 11 1.60 14.20 1.66
C LEU A 11 0.50 13.30 1.11
N LEU A 12 0.06 13.59 -0.11
CA LEU A 12 -0.91 12.78 -0.84
C LEU A 12 -0.18 11.92 -1.87
N LEU A 13 -0.42 10.62 -1.82
CA LEU A 13 0.05 9.64 -2.80
C LEU A 13 -1.15 9.11 -3.57
N LYS A 14 -1.19 9.33 -4.89
CA LYS A 14 -2.29 8.89 -5.77
C LYS A 14 -1.80 7.74 -6.65
N GLY A 15 -2.62 6.70 -6.79
CA GLY A 15 -2.30 5.51 -7.58
C GLY A 15 -1.04 4.82 -7.06
N VAL A 16 -1.09 4.31 -5.83
CA VAL A 16 0.01 3.58 -5.19
C VAL A 16 -0.16 2.10 -5.48
N VAL A 17 0.88 1.44 -5.98
CA VAL A 17 0.92 -0.02 -6.14
C VAL A 17 1.89 -0.58 -5.13
N PHE A 18 1.38 -1.48 -4.31
CA PHE A 18 2.10 -2.27 -3.33
C PHE A 18 2.14 -3.72 -3.82
N MET A 19 3.31 -4.34 -3.78
CA MET A 19 3.48 -5.74 -4.15
C MET A 19 4.37 -6.40 -3.12
N HIS A 20 3.92 -7.51 -2.53
CA HIS A 20 4.67 -8.20 -1.48
C HIS A 20 4.29 -9.69 -1.42
N THR A 21 5.21 -10.54 -0.98
CA THR A 21 4.96 -12.00 -0.84
C THR A 21 4.37 -12.38 0.51
N GLU A 22 4.62 -11.58 1.55
CA GLU A 22 4.14 -11.86 2.93
C GLU A 22 2.92 -11.05 3.38
N TYR A 23 2.71 -9.83 2.87
CA TYR A 23 1.65 -8.93 3.33
C TYR A 23 0.71 -8.67 2.18
N LYS A 24 -0.60 -8.72 2.44
CA LYS A 24 -1.63 -8.45 1.43
C LYS A 24 -1.80 -6.96 1.19
N LEU A 25 -1.62 -6.18 2.25
CA LEU A 25 -1.88 -4.75 2.28
C LEU A 25 -0.71 -3.97 2.88
N LEU A 26 -0.57 -2.71 2.50
CA LEU A 26 0.44 -1.81 3.00
C LEU A 26 0.22 -1.53 4.50
N GLU A 27 -1.04 -1.41 4.93
CA GLU A 27 -1.37 -1.22 6.33
C GLU A 27 -0.85 -2.36 7.23
N GLU A 28 -0.86 -3.61 6.76
CA GLU A 28 -0.34 -4.75 7.54
C GLU A 28 1.15 -4.57 7.80
N TYR A 29 1.90 -4.18 6.77
CA TYR A 29 3.31 -3.86 6.92
C TYR A 29 3.56 -2.68 7.86
N LEU A 30 2.73 -1.62 7.80
CA LEU A 30 2.84 -0.47 8.69
C LEU A 30 2.58 -0.83 10.16
N ILE A 31 1.60 -1.71 10.40
CA ILE A 31 1.29 -2.22 11.74
C ILE A 31 2.47 -3.06 12.25
N ASP A 32 2.93 -4.03 11.47
CA ASP A 32 3.90 -5.02 11.94
C ASP A 32 5.31 -4.47 12.04
N LYS A 33 5.76 -3.63 11.09
CA LYS A 33 7.12 -3.07 11.10
C LYS A 33 7.26 -1.79 11.90
N TYR A 34 6.26 -0.92 11.88
CA TYR A 34 6.33 0.39 12.51
C TYR A 34 5.38 0.56 13.70
N GLY A 35 4.61 -0.45 14.06
CA GLY A 35 3.72 -0.41 15.21
C GLY A 35 2.54 0.55 15.04
N PHE A 36 2.18 0.88 13.80
CA PHE A 36 1.01 1.73 13.53
C PHE A 36 -0.25 1.04 14.07
N ARG A 37 -1.20 1.84 14.56
CA ARG A 37 -2.45 1.37 15.14
C ARG A 37 -3.62 1.86 14.31
N ARG A 38 -4.57 0.97 14.07
CA ARG A 38 -5.83 1.32 13.40
C ARG A 38 -6.71 2.13 14.35
N ILE A 39 -7.13 3.31 13.91
CA ILE A 39 -7.97 4.24 14.66
C ILE A 39 -9.42 4.18 14.16
N GLU A 40 -9.61 4.12 12.84
CA GLU A 40 -10.94 4.05 12.21
C GLU A 40 -10.89 3.16 10.97
N GLU A 41 -11.98 2.46 10.70
CA GLU A 41 -12.16 1.65 9.51
C GLU A 41 -13.62 1.69 9.05
N LYS A 42 -13.81 2.05 7.79
CA LYS A 42 -15.06 1.91 7.05
C LYS A 42 -14.73 1.31 5.69
N GLU A 43 -15.36 0.19 5.39
CA GLU A 43 -15.17 -0.51 4.12
C GLU A 43 -16.53 -0.87 3.50
N GLN A 44 -16.57 -0.86 2.17
CA GLN A 44 -17.68 -1.35 1.39
C GLN A 44 -17.13 -2.12 0.19
N ILE A 45 -17.47 -3.41 0.09
CA ILE A 45 -17.11 -4.22 -1.08
C ILE A 45 -17.87 -3.68 -2.30
N VAL A 46 -17.14 -3.36 -3.37
CA VAL A 46 -17.70 -2.77 -4.60
C VAL A 46 -17.77 -3.81 -5.72
N SER A 47 -16.84 -4.76 -5.74
CA SER A 47 -16.87 -5.90 -6.65
C SER A 47 -16.23 -7.11 -5.95
N GLU A 48 -16.93 -8.24 -6.00
CA GLU A 48 -16.47 -9.51 -5.43
C GLU A 48 -15.38 -10.17 -6.28
N ILE A 49 -14.70 -11.13 -5.65
CA ILE A 49 -13.58 -11.94 -6.14
C ILE A 49 -13.85 -12.45 -7.56
N ARG A 50 -13.03 -12.02 -8.51
CA ARG A 50 -13.00 -12.61 -9.85
C ARG A 50 -11.80 -13.53 -9.96
N GLN A 51 -12.05 -14.80 -10.27
CA GLN A 51 -10.98 -15.72 -10.68
C GLN A 51 -10.66 -15.44 -12.15
N ILE A 52 -9.47 -14.93 -12.42
CA ILE A 52 -9.07 -14.46 -13.76
C ILE A 52 -8.30 -15.56 -14.51
N VAL A 53 -7.53 -16.38 -13.78
CA VAL A 53 -6.84 -17.55 -14.31
C VAL A 53 -7.13 -18.77 -13.40
N PRO A 54 -7.67 -19.88 -13.93
CA PRO A 54 -7.88 -21.10 -13.16
C PRO A 54 -6.59 -21.94 -13.05
N ALA A 55 -6.43 -22.61 -11.90
CA ALA A 55 -5.31 -23.50 -11.55
C ALA A 55 -4.98 -24.58 -12.60
N ASP A 56 -5.98 -25.00 -13.39
CA ASP A 56 -5.92 -26.09 -14.36
C ASP A 56 -5.54 -25.63 -15.79
N TYR A 57 -4.86 -24.49 -15.93
CA TYR A 57 -4.51 -23.97 -17.25
C TYR A 57 -3.34 -24.75 -17.87
N LYS A 58 -3.63 -25.75 -18.71
CA LYS A 58 -2.65 -26.38 -19.62
C LYS A 58 -2.22 -25.38 -20.70
N LYS A 59 -1.30 -24.46 -20.38
CA LYS A 59 -0.72 -23.53 -21.36
C LYS A 59 0.40 -24.21 -22.14
N ILE A 60 0.34 -24.13 -23.46
CA ILE A 60 1.46 -24.50 -24.34
C ILE A 60 2.53 -23.42 -24.15
N VAL A 61 3.56 -23.71 -23.34
CA VAL A 61 4.67 -22.79 -23.08
C VAL A 61 5.64 -22.85 -24.26
N PHE A 62 5.83 -21.72 -24.96
CA PHE A 62 6.87 -21.62 -25.98
C PHE A 62 8.25 -21.66 -25.31
N HIS A 63 9.24 -22.30 -25.95
CA HIS A 63 10.57 -22.58 -25.37
C HIS A 63 11.31 -21.34 -24.82
N GLU A 64 10.95 -20.14 -25.30
CA GLU A 64 11.50 -18.86 -24.84
C GLU A 64 10.84 -18.34 -23.53
N GLU A 65 9.58 -18.70 -23.27
CA GLU A 65 8.86 -18.33 -22.03
C GLU A 65 9.15 -19.31 -20.86
N ALA A 66 9.83 -20.42 -21.15
CA ALA A 66 10.09 -21.51 -20.20
C ALA A 66 11.03 -21.14 -19.03
N LYS A 67 11.55 -19.92 -18.97
CA LYS A 67 12.42 -19.43 -17.86
C LYS A 67 11.73 -18.41 -16.96
N SER A 68 10.50 -18.03 -17.27
CA SER A 68 9.74 -17.04 -16.51
C SER A 68 8.82 -17.74 -15.50
N PRO A 69 8.57 -17.14 -14.33
CA PRO A 69 7.59 -17.66 -13.38
C PRO A 69 6.21 -17.76 -14.03
N VAL A 70 5.45 -18.80 -13.70
CA VAL A 70 4.12 -19.04 -14.25
C VAL A 70 3.06 -18.75 -13.19
N VAL A 71 2.10 -17.88 -13.53
CA VAL A 71 0.91 -17.61 -12.70
C VAL A 71 -0.10 -18.74 -12.90
N LEU A 72 -0.45 -19.43 -11.83
CA LEU A 72 -1.40 -20.55 -11.83
C LEU A 72 -2.82 -20.11 -11.50
N GLU A 73 -2.94 -19.23 -10.51
CA GLU A 73 -4.22 -18.70 -10.05
C GLU A 73 -4.10 -17.18 -9.90
N GLU A 74 -5.16 -16.47 -10.26
CA GLU A 74 -5.27 -15.02 -10.09
C GLU A 74 -6.67 -14.72 -9.55
N THR A 75 -6.73 -14.05 -8.40
CA THR A 75 -7.97 -13.57 -7.77
C THR A 75 -7.92 -12.07 -7.58
N GLU A 76 -8.98 -11.35 -7.95
CA GLU A 76 -9.09 -9.89 -7.79
C GLU A 76 -10.33 -9.49 -6.99
N GLU A 77 -10.16 -8.65 -5.97
CA GLU A 77 -11.22 -8.02 -5.19
C GLU A 77 -11.10 -6.50 -5.22
N LYS A 78 -12.23 -5.78 -5.24
CA LYS A 78 -12.25 -4.32 -5.18
C LYS A 78 -13.12 -3.80 -4.03
N VAL A 79 -12.51 -3.02 -3.14
CA VAL A 79 -13.13 -2.47 -1.93
C VAL A 79 -13.03 -0.96 -1.93
N SER A 80 -14.11 -0.25 -1.61
CA SER A 80 -14.06 1.18 -1.30
C SER A 80 -13.82 1.38 0.19
N THR A 81 -12.80 2.15 0.54
CA THR A 81 -12.29 2.21 1.90
C THR A 81 -12.08 3.63 2.41
N LEU A 82 -12.28 3.80 3.71
CA LEU A 82 -11.74 4.88 4.52
C LEU A 82 -11.13 4.24 5.78
N LYS A 83 -9.81 4.12 5.82
CA LYS A 83 -9.07 3.61 6.98
C LYS A 83 -8.11 4.67 7.51
N ILE A 84 -8.02 4.76 8.83
CA ILE A 84 -7.12 5.70 9.50
C ILE A 84 -6.20 4.90 10.42
N TYR A 85 -4.90 5.08 10.22
CA TYR A 85 -3.85 4.52 11.05
C TYR A 85 -3.02 5.63 11.67
N GLU A 86 -2.49 5.39 12.87
CA GLU A 86 -1.58 6.31 13.54
C GLU A 86 -0.37 5.58 14.10
N GLY A 87 0.80 6.19 13.93
CA GLY A 87 2.06 5.69 14.46
C GLY A 87 3.04 6.81 14.72
N GLU A 88 4.21 6.45 15.21
CA GLU A 88 5.32 7.36 15.45
C GLU A 88 6.50 6.93 14.58
N TYR A 89 7.18 7.90 13.96
CA TYR A 89 8.38 7.67 13.18
C TYR A 89 9.30 8.87 13.28
N LEU A 90 10.57 8.65 13.61
CA LEU A 90 11.56 9.71 13.87
C LEU A 90 11.02 10.79 14.84
N ASP A 91 10.45 10.34 15.96
CA ASP A 91 9.84 11.17 17.01
C ASP A 91 8.67 12.08 16.55
N ALA A 92 8.13 11.85 15.36
CA ALA A 92 6.97 12.55 14.84
C ALA A 92 5.75 11.63 14.77
N ARG A 93 4.59 12.15 15.18
CA ARG A 93 3.32 11.44 14.99
C ARG A 93 2.92 11.52 13.53
N ILE A 94 2.55 10.37 12.96
CA ILE A 94 2.10 10.25 11.58
C ILE A 94 0.71 9.60 11.57
N SER A 95 -0.24 10.28 10.93
CA SER A 95 -1.56 9.71 10.61
C SER A 95 -1.60 9.34 9.13
N VAL A 96 -2.00 8.11 8.83
CA VAL A 96 -2.13 7.55 7.47
C VAL A 96 -3.59 7.30 7.18
N TYR A 97 -4.09 7.84 6.08
CA TYR A 97 -5.45 7.66 5.62
C TYR A 97 -5.41 6.91 4.30
N VAL A 98 -6.05 5.75 4.25
CA VAL A 98 -6.33 5.01 3.01
C VAL A 98 -7.74 5.37 2.58
N MET A 99 -7.89 5.94 1.37
CA MET A 99 -9.15 6.54 0.92
C MET A 99 -9.47 6.15 -0.52
N GLY A 100 -10.75 5.85 -0.75
CA GLY A 100 -11.26 5.48 -2.06
C GLY A 100 -11.07 4.00 -2.34
N ASP A 101 -10.96 3.66 -3.61
CA ASP A 101 -10.91 2.26 -4.03
C ASP A 101 -9.52 1.65 -3.79
N VAL A 102 -9.53 0.42 -3.27
CA VAL A 102 -8.40 -0.49 -3.15
C VAL A 102 -8.72 -1.73 -3.96
N VAL A 103 -7.88 -2.03 -4.95
CA VAL A 103 -7.94 -3.28 -5.70
C VAL A 103 -6.88 -4.21 -5.13
N GLN A 104 -7.29 -5.39 -4.71
CA GLN A 104 -6.41 -6.42 -4.17
C GLN A 104 -6.34 -7.57 -5.16
N ARG A 105 -5.13 -8.05 -5.46
CA ARG A 105 -4.88 -9.25 -6.24
C ARG A 105 -3.99 -10.22 -5.47
N GLU A 106 -4.31 -11.50 -5.60
CA GLU A 106 -3.51 -12.61 -5.11
C GLU A 106 -3.21 -13.53 -6.29
N ASP A 107 -1.91 -13.65 -6.58
CA ASP A 107 -1.37 -14.47 -7.65
C ASP A 107 -0.59 -15.65 -7.05
N ILE A 108 -0.91 -16.89 -7.43
CA ILE A 108 -0.10 -18.05 -7.07
C ILE A 108 0.90 -18.31 -8.18
N VAL A 109 2.18 -18.20 -7.87
CA VAL A 109 3.29 -18.32 -8.84
C VAL A 109 4.07 -19.59 -8.57
N THR A 110 4.52 -20.27 -9.63
CA THR A 110 5.40 -21.46 -9.54
C THR A 110 6.75 -21.18 -10.19
N GLU A 111 7.84 -21.59 -9.54
CA GLU A 111 9.18 -21.55 -10.13
C GLU A 111 9.36 -22.58 -11.25
N THR A 112 10.27 -22.28 -12.18
CA THR A 112 10.60 -23.16 -13.31
C THR A 112 11.17 -24.49 -12.81
N GLY A 113 10.34 -25.54 -12.77
CA GLY A 113 10.71 -26.85 -12.21
C GLY A 113 9.60 -27.52 -11.41
N GLY A 114 8.58 -26.75 -11.00
CA GLY A 114 7.30 -27.28 -10.52
C GLY A 114 7.24 -27.68 -9.05
N GLU A 115 8.25 -27.36 -8.23
CA GLU A 115 8.31 -27.84 -6.84
C GLU A 115 7.91 -26.78 -5.79
N GLU A 116 8.06 -25.48 -6.07
CA GLU A 116 7.71 -24.43 -5.11
C GLU A 116 6.66 -23.46 -5.69
N GLN A 117 5.57 -23.32 -4.94
CA GLN A 117 4.50 -22.36 -5.17
C GLN A 117 4.52 -21.31 -4.07
N TYR A 118 4.43 -20.03 -4.44
CA TYR A 118 4.34 -18.95 -3.47
C TYR A 118 3.33 -17.89 -3.92
N PRO A 119 2.61 -17.27 -2.97
CA PRO A 119 1.70 -16.18 -3.27
C PRO A 119 2.46 -14.89 -3.51
N VAL A 120 1.96 -14.08 -4.45
CA VAL A 120 2.33 -12.69 -4.64
C VAL A 120 1.07 -11.86 -4.47
N TYR A 121 1.08 -10.97 -3.48
CA TYR A 121 -0.01 -10.05 -3.23
C TYR A 121 0.27 -8.71 -3.88
N THR A 122 -0.73 -8.18 -4.57
CA THR A 122 -0.70 -6.84 -5.14
C THR A 122 -1.88 -6.03 -4.62
N ALA A 123 -1.63 -4.82 -4.10
CA ALA A 123 -2.67 -3.89 -3.72
C ALA A 123 -2.48 -2.54 -4.44
N GLU A 124 -3.50 -2.13 -5.18
CA GLU A 124 -3.55 -0.84 -5.86
C GLU A 124 -4.47 0.12 -5.11
N TYR A 125 -3.90 1.18 -4.56
CA TYR A 125 -4.60 2.20 -3.81
C TYR A 125 -4.89 3.43 -4.67
N GLN A 126 -6.14 3.87 -4.69
CA GLN A 126 -6.51 5.12 -5.33
C GLN A 126 -5.81 6.32 -4.68
N LEU A 127 -5.88 6.42 -3.34
CA LEU A 127 -5.32 7.54 -2.59
C LEU A 127 -4.87 7.12 -1.19
N ILE A 128 -3.64 7.47 -0.85
CA ILE A 128 -3.11 7.40 0.52
C ILE A 128 -2.66 8.80 0.94
N LYS A 129 -3.11 9.27 2.09
CA LYS A 129 -2.73 10.56 2.67
C LYS A 129 -1.95 10.35 3.95
N PHE A 130 -0.77 10.94 4.03
CA PHE A 130 0.05 11.01 5.23
C PHE A 130 -0.05 12.41 5.82
N VAL A 131 -0.15 12.50 7.14
CA VAL A 131 -0.23 13.75 7.89
C VAL A 131 0.73 13.69 9.05
N SER A 132 1.54 14.74 9.23
CA SER A 132 2.45 14.87 10.35
C SER A 132 2.76 16.34 10.62
N ASP A 133 3.32 16.64 11.79
CA ASP A 133 3.97 17.92 12.08
C ASP A 133 5.43 17.96 11.58
N SER A 134 5.96 16.85 11.07
CA SER A 134 7.31 16.75 10.51
C SER A 134 7.29 16.28 9.05
N GLY A 135 7.50 17.23 8.12
CA GLY A 135 7.67 16.90 6.70
C GLY A 135 8.90 16.03 6.43
N TYR A 136 9.95 16.17 7.24
CA TYR A 136 11.14 15.33 7.17
C TYR A 136 10.83 13.88 7.53
N ALA A 137 10.08 13.64 8.62
CA ALA A 137 9.67 12.29 9.00
C ALA A 137 8.80 11.63 7.91
N LEU A 138 7.87 12.38 7.32
CA LEU A 138 7.07 11.90 6.20
C LEU A 138 7.93 11.53 4.99
N GLN A 139 8.88 12.39 4.62
CA GLN A 139 9.76 12.14 3.48
C GLN A 139 10.59 10.87 3.72
N GLN A 140 11.22 10.74 4.88
CA GLN A 140 12.04 9.59 5.23
C GLN A 140 11.22 8.30 5.29
N LEU A 141 10.00 8.33 5.83
CA LEU A 141 9.12 7.17 5.85
C LEU A 141 8.76 6.73 4.43
N ILE A 142 8.36 7.65 3.55
CA ILE A 142 7.99 7.30 2.17
C ILE A 142 9.19 6.81 1.37
N GLU A 143 10.37 7.42 1.53
CA GLU A 143 11.60 6.92 0.90
C GLU A 143 11.89 5.49 1.34
N ARG A 144 11.77 5.22 2.65
CA ARG A 144 11.98 3.89 3.21
C ARG A 144 10.96 2.88 2.69
N LEU A 145 9.67 3.23 2.67
CA LEU A 145 8.62 2.37 2.11
C LEU A 145 8.83 2.13 0.60
N THR A 146 9.25 3.12 -0.17
CA THR A 146 9.57 2.94 -1.59
C THR A 146 10.75 2.00 -1.80
N ILE A 147 11.79 2.08 -0.98
CA ILE A 147 12.97 1.21 -1.10
C ILE A 147 12.67 -0.22 -0.64
N ASP A 148 12.07 -0.35 0.55
CA ASP A 148 11.88 -1.67 1.19
C ASP A 148 10.78 -2.48 0.50
N LEU A 149 9.75 -1.81 -0.04
CA LEU A 149 8.56 -2.46 -0.62
C LEU A 149 8.45 -2.28 -2.13
N GLY A 150 9.38 -1.56 -2.76
CA GLY A 150 9.29 -1.23 -4.18
C GLY A 150 8.02 -0.45 -4.56
N LEU A 151 7.47 0.36 -3.64
CA LEU A 151 6.20 1.08 -3.89
C LEU A 151 6.27 1.91 -5.18
N ASN A 152 5.38 1.62 -6.11
CA ASN A 152 5.20 2.44 -7.29
C ASN A 152 4.12 3.49 -7.01
N VAL A 153 4.46 4.78 -7.16
CA VAL A 153 3.54 5.89 -6.89
C VAL A 153 3.37 6.73 -8.13
N LYS A 154 2.15 6.75 -8.68
CA LYS A 154 1.85 7.51 -9.91
C LYS A 154 1.99 9.03 -9.73
N SER A 155 1.56 9.57 -8.59
CA SER A 155 1.65 11.00 -8.30
C SER A 155 1.80 11.28 -6.81
N LYS A 156 2.66 12.25 -6.48
CA LYS A 156 2.92 12.74 -5.11
C LYS A 156 2.62 14.23 -5.05
N GLU A 157 1.88 14.66 -4.03
CA GLU A 157 1.50 16.06 -3.82
C GLU A 157 1.71 16.46 -2.36
N TRP A 158 2.42 17.57 -2.13
CA TRP A 158 2.70 18.10 -0.79
C TRP A 158 1.83 19.32 -0.52
N VAL A 159 1.20 19.34 0.65
CA VAL A 159 0.39 20.47 1.13
C VAL A 159 0.86 20.86 2.52
N PHE A 160 1.11 22.15 2.72
CA PHE A 160 1.60 22.71 3.97
C PHE A 160 0.53 23.61 4.57
N HIS A 161 0.01 23.24 5.74
CA HIS A 161 -0.97 24.02 6.47
C HIS A 161 -0.28 24.70 7.65
N ARG A 162 -0.13 26.01 7.59
CA ARG A 162 0.26 26.81 8.76
C ARG A 162 -1.00 27.09 9.57
N GLY A 163 -1.03 26.62 10.82
CA GLY A 163 -2.08 27.02 11.74
C GLY A 163 -2.08 28.54 11.90
N LEU A 164 -3.15 29.20 11.47
CA LEU A 164 -3.46 30.55 11.95
C LEU A 164 -3.74 30.39 13.44
N ASN A 165 -2.90 30.99 14.29
CA ASN A 165 -3.23 31.16 15.69
C ASN A 165 -4.61 31.82 15.76
N ALA A 166 -5.61 31.07 16.22
CA ALA A 166 -6.88 31.66 16.63
C ALA A 166 -6.55 32.53 17.85
N ASN A 167 -6.56 33.85 17.65
CA ASN A 167 -6.57 34.83 18.73
C ASN A 167 -7.90 34.76 19.50
#